data_AF-A0A1E4CF39-F1
#
_entry.id   AF-A0A1E4CF39-F1
#
_cell.length_a   1.000
_cell.length_b   1.000
_cell.length_c   1.000
_cell.angle_alpha   90.00
_cell.angle_beta   90.00
_cell.angle_gamma   90.00
#
_symmetry.space_group_name_H-M   'P 1'
#
loop_
_entity.id
_entity.type
_entity.pdbx_description
1 polymer ?
#
loop_
_entity_poly.entity_id
_entity_poly.type
_entity_poly.pdbx_seq_one_letter_code
_entity_poly.pdbx_strand_id
1 'polypeptide(L)'
;MKMTQLRKALSDFGRLLEETQADAELRLNLAHLNSWLSQFDKLDVEEVCSTAGVPDASAKSAKTGRTQIDSAIVDDFSAKLSRLGGDRSNLESVLSEMKINKRVRAGEASEIAQRYVGGTSKYKSKADALKEIKLRFEASLRASQRLGAASEIY
;
A
#
# COMPACT_ATOMS: atom_id res chain seq x y z
N MET A 1 0.70 11.37 10.84
CA MET A 1 0.57 12.50 11.78
C MET A 1 1.59 13.53 11.33
N LYS A 2 1.17 14.76 10.97
CA LYS A 2 2.09 15.75 10.39
C LYS A 2 2.98 16.33 11.51
N MET A 3 4.29 16.51 11.29
CA MET A 3 5.24 17.07 12.30
C MET A 3 4.75 18.38 12.94
N THR A 4 3.99 19.16 12.19
CA THR A 4 3.31 20.38 12.65
C THR A 4 2.27 20.13 13.75
N GLN A 5 1.56 18.99 13.74
CA GLN A 5 0.63 18.61 14.81
C GLN A 5 1.37 18.18 16.07
N LEU A 6 2.52 17.52 15.94
CA LEU A 6 3.36 17.12 17.07
C LEU A 6 3.97 18.35 17.77
N ARG A 7 4.45 19.33 17.00
CA ARG A 7 4.99 20.58 17.53
C ARG A 7 3.93 21.41 18.26
N LYS A 8 2.71 21.47 17.70
CA LYS A 8 1.60 22.15 18.36
C LYS A 8 1.25 21.45 19.68
N ALA A 9 1.16 20.12 19.70
CA ALA A 9 0.90 19.37 20.92
C ALA A 9 2.00 19.56 21.98
N LEU A 10 3.28 19.59 21.58
CA LEU A 10 4.41 19.85 22.49
C LEU A 10 4.39 21.29 23.04
N SER A 11 4.03 22.28 22.22
CA SER A 11 3.90 23.67 22.65
C SER A 11 2.73 23.87 23.62
N ASP A 12 1.58 23.24 23.32
CA ASP A 12 0.39 23.29 24.17
C ASP A 12 0.66 22.60 25.52
N PHE A 13 1.40 21.49 25.51
CA PHE A 13 1.82 20.77 26.72
C PHE A 13 2.84 21.55 27.56
N GLY A 14 3.82 22.20 26.91
CA GLY A 14 4.76 23.09 27.59
C GLY A 14 4.04 24.21 28.35
N ARG A 15 3.03 24.83 27.73
CA ARG A 15 2.20 25.87 28.35
C ARG A 15 1.42 25.37 29.57
N LEU A 16 0.89 24.14 29.48
CA LEU A 16 0.18 23.48 30.57
C LEU A 16 1.09 23.16 31.77
N LEU A 17 2.37 22.87 31.51
CA LEU A 17 3.38 22.66 32.54
C LEU A 17 3.82 23.96 33.22
N GLU A 18 3.76 25.09 32.52
CA GLU A 18 4.00 26.41 33.13
C GLU A 18 2.89 26.78 34.13
N GLU A 19 1.64 26.45 33.81
CA GLU A 19 0.46 26.71 34.65
C GLU A 19 0.38 25.81 35.89
N THR A 20 1.04 24.65 35.86
CA THR A 20 0.98 23.64 36.95
C THR A 20 2.16 23.71 37.92
N GLN A 21 3.01 24.75 37.85
CA GLN A 21 4.28 24.84 38.60
C GLN A 21 5.12 23.56 38.49
N ALA A 22 5.13 22.96 37.29
CA ALA A 22 5.87 21.73 37.06
C ALA A 22 7.38 21.96 37.21
N ASP A 23 8.04 20.91 37.70
CA ASP A 23 9.45 20.83 38.02
C ASP A 23 10.34 21.49 36.93
N ALA A 24 11.32 22.29 37.36
CA ALA A 24 12.20 23.04 36.46
C ALA A 24 12.96 22.10 35.50
N GLU A 25 13.22 20.87 35.95
CA GLU A 25 13.88 19.83 35.17
C GLU A 25 13.01 19.35 33.98
N LEU A 26 11.69 19.24 34.16
CA LEU A 26 10.75 18.88 33.08
C LEU A 26 10.66 19.97 32.02
N ARG A 27 10.73 21.25 32.42
CA ARG A 27 10.71 22.38 31.49
C ARG A 27 12.01 22.45 30.68
N LEU A 28 13.15 22.17 31.31
CA LEU A 28 14.44 22.09 30.62
C LEU A 28 14.48 20.95 29.59
N ASN A 29 13.98 19.77 29.97
CA ASN A 29 13.93 18.60 29.09
C ASN A 29 13.03 18.82 27.87
N LEU A 30 11.89 19.50 28.04
CA LEU A 30 11.03 19.88 26.91
C LEU A 30 11.66 20.94 26.00
N ALA A 31 12.37 21.92 26.56
CA ALA A 31 13.10 22.91 25.77
C ALA A 31 14.22 22.26 24.95
N HIS A 32 14.96 21.31 25.53
CA HIS A 32 15.96 20.51 24.83
C HIS A 32 15.35 19.69 23.69
N LEU A 33 14.22 19.02 23.95
CA LEU A 33 13.51 18.23 22.94
C LEU A 33 13.04 19.10 21.77
N ASN A 34 12.48 20.28 22.06
CA ASN A 34 12.01 21.22 21.04
C ASN A 34 13.18 21.81 20.22
N SER A 35 14.32 22.08 20.86
CA SER A 35 15.54 22.54 20.19
C SER A 35 16.15 21.45 19.29
N TRP A 36 16.22 20.20 19.77
CA TRP A 36 16.65 19.06 18.98
C TRP A 36 15.73 18.82 17.77
N LEU A 37 14.41 18.87 17.96
CA LEU A 37 13.44 18.76 16.87
C LEU A 37 13.55 19.91 15.86
N SER A 38 13.93 21.12 16.30
CA SER A 38 14.20 22.26 15.42
C SER A 38 15.38 22.01 14.46
N GLN A 39 16.35 21.16 14.86
CA GLN A 39 17.45 20.76 13.96
C GLN A 39 16.97 19.89 12.79
N PHE A 40 15.86 19.17 12.96
CA PHE A 40 15.24 18.36 11.91
C PHE A 40 14.23 19.14 11.05
N ASP A 41 13.87 20.37 11.44
CA ASP A 41 13.01 21.28 10.66
C ASP A 41 13.76 21.86 9.44
N LYS A 42 15.10 21.74 9.41
CA LYS A 42 15.98 22.15 8.30
C LYS A 42 16.40 21.01 7.37
N LEU A 43 16.11 19.76 7.72
CA LEU A 43 16.22 18.65 6.77
C LEU A 43 15.00 18.70 5.89
N ASP A 44 15.07 19.60 4.91
CA ASP A 44 14.04 19.79 3.92
C ASP A 44 13.84 18.46 3.18
N VAL A 45 12.59 18.14 2.87
CA VAL A 45 12.23 16.95 2.09
C VAL A 45 12.97 16.98 0.74
N GLU A 46 13.33 18.18 0.25
CA GLU A 46 14.19 18.40 -0.91
C GLU A 46 15.59 17.77 -0.79
N GLU A 47 16.24 17.81 0.38
CA GLU A 47 17.60 17.29 0.55
C GLU A 47 17.62 15.76 0.66
N VAL A 48 16.55 15.18 1.26
CA VAL A 48 16.30 13.73 1.29
C VAL A 48 15.93 13.21 -0.10
N CYS A 49 15.16 13.96 -0.90
CA CYS A 49 14.87 13.60 -2.29
C CYS A 49 16.09 13.75 -3.21
N SER A 50 16.94 14.75 -2.95
CA SER A 50 18.18 14.99 -3.71
C SER A 50 19.22 13.90 -3.51
N THR A 51 19.32 13.34 -2.29
CA THR A 51 20.20 12.19 -2.00
C THR A 51 19.61 10.84 -2.43
N ALA A 52 18.28 10.73 -2.56
CA ALA A 52 17.59 9.50 -3.01
C ALA A 52 17.28 9.45 -4.51
N GLY A 53 17.65 10.48 -5.30
CA GLY A 53 17.50 10.47 -6.75
C GLY A 53 16.05 10.48 -7.26
N VAL A 54 15.13 11.08 -6.50
CA VAL A 54 13.71 11.18 -6.90
C VAL A 54 13.44 12.59 -7.44
N PRO A 55 13.02 12.74 -8.71
CA PRO A 55 12.76 14.05 -9.29
C PRO A 55 11.54 14.70 -8.64
N ASP A 56 11.75 15.95 -8.25
CA ASP A 56 10.78 16.86 -7.65
C ASP A 56 9.62 17.15 -8.61
N ALA A 57 8.40 17.00 -8.11
CA ALA A 57 7.17 17.26 -8.85
C ALA A 57 6.22 18.14 -8.03
N SER A 58 6.73 19.32 -7.64
CA SER A 58 5.87 20.45 -7.28
C SER A 58 5.20 21.04 -8.53
N ALA A 59 4.05 20.50 -8.90
CA ALA A 59 3.09 21.19 -9.75
C ALA A 59 1.67 20.98 -9.21
N LYS A 60 1.21 21.98 -8.46
CA LYS A 60 -0.18 22.15 -8.05
C LYS A 60 -1.10 22.13 -9.29
N SER A 61 -1.85 21.06 -9.52
CA SER A 61 -3.16 21.15 -10.17
C SER A 61 -3.97 19.84 -10.06
N ALA A 62 -5.25 20.00 -9.80
CA ALA A 62 -6.33 19.01 -9.92
C ALA A 62 -6.39 17.87 -8.89
N LYS A 63 -7.44 17.94 -8.06
CA LYS A 63 -8.18 16.82 -7.48
C LYS A 63 -8.20 15.59 -8.42
N THR A 64 -7.26 14.69 -8.27
CA THR A 64 -7.39 13.28 -8.66
C THR A 64 -6.64 12.49 -7.60
N GLY A 65 -7.36 12.07 -6.55
CA GLY A 65 -6.87 11.09 -5.60
C GLY A 65 -6.71 9.74 -6.30
N ARG A 66 -5.70 9.61 -7.16
CA ARG A 66 -5.15 8.32 -7.52
C ARG A 66 -4.40 7.85 -6.29
N THR A 67 -5.05 7.00 -5.50
CA THR A 67 -4.36 6.14 -4.54
C THR A 67 -3.17 5.56 -5.28
N GLN A 68 -1.95 5.94 -4.88
CA GLN A 68 -0.73 5.39 -5.47
C GLN A 68 -0.81 3.88 -5.34
N ILE A 69 -0.96 3.19 -6.47
CA ILE A 69 -0.97 1.74 -6.52
C ILE A 69 0.47 1.30 -6.27
N ASP A 70 0.66 0.45 -5.26
CA ASP A 70 1.95 -0.17 -4.99
C ASP A 70 2.24 -1.22 -6.08
N SER A 71 2.99 -0.82 -7.10
CA SER A 71 3.31 -1.67 -8.25
C SER A 71 4.07 -2.93 -7.86
N ALA A 72 4.93 -2.87 -6.84
CA ALA A 72 5.69 -4.03 -6.39
C ALA A 72 4.78 -5.14 -5.85
N ILE A 73 3.72 -4.77 -5.12
CA ILE A 73 2.72 -5.74 -4.65
C ILE A 73 1.92 -6.32 -5.81
N VAL A 74 1.54 -5.48 -6.76
CA VAL A 74 0.81 -5.92 -7.95
C VAL A 74 1.65 -6.91 -8.76
N ASP A 75 2.94 -6.61 -8.95
CA ASP A 75 3.89 -7.46 -9.66
C ASP A 75 4.08 -8.80 -8.95
N ASP A 76 4.29 -8.80 -7.62
CA ASP A 76 4.51 -10.02 -6.85
C ASP A 76 3.29 -10.95 -6.91
N PHE A 77 2.09 -10.45 -6.60
CA PHE A 77 0.89 -11.28 -6.59
C PHE A 77 0.46 -11.71 -7.99
N SER A 78 0.62 -10.86 -9.01
CA SER A 78 0.34 -11.26 -10.40
C SER A 78 1.31 -12.36 -10.86
N ALA A 79 2.60 -12.24 -10.56
CA ALA A 79 3.59 -13.28 -10.86
C ALA A 79 3.29 -14.60 -10.12
N LYS A 80 2.91 -14.54 -8.84
CA LYS A 80 2.45 -15.73 -8.08
C LYS A 80 1.28 -16.41 -8.77
N LEU A 81 0.24 -15.65 -9.15
CA LEU A 81 -0.95 -16.19 -9.82
C LEU A 81 -0.63 -16.80 -11.19
N SER A 82 0.26 -16.19 -11.98
CA SER A 82 0.68 -16.72 -13.27
C SER A 82 1.47 -18.04 -13.17
N ARG A 83 2.19 -18.27 -12.07
CA ARG A 83 3.00 -19.48 -11.84
C ARG A 83 2.21 -20.68 -11.34
N LEU A 84 0.95 -20.51 -10.93
CA LEU A 84 0.15 -21.57 -10.32
C LEU A 84 -0.15 -22.75 -11.25
N GLY A 85 -0.07 -22.58 -12.58
CA GLY A 85 -0.14 -23.69 -13.54
C GLY A 85 -1.41 -24.56 -13.50
N GLY A 86 -2.46 -24.17 -12.76
CA GLY A 86 -3.66 -24.98 -12.55
C GLY A 86 -3.77 -25.65 -11.16
N ASP A 87 -2.85 -25.39 -10.23
CA ASP A 87 -2.97 -25.89 -8.86
C ASP A 87 -4.00 -25.09 -8.03
N ARG A 88 -5.16 -25.73 -7.77
CA ARG A 88 -6.28 -25.12 -7.04
C ARG A 88 -5.97 -24.86 -5.56
N SER A 89 -5.17 -25.71 -4.93
CA SER A 89 -4.83 -25.56 -3.50
C SER A 89 -3.93 -24.34 -3.29
N ASN A 90 -2.97 -24.16 -4.20
CA ASN A 90 -2.09 -23.00 -4.19
C ASN A 90 -2.82 -21.70 -4.56
N LEU A 91 -3.86 -21.75 -5.41
CA LEU A 91 -4.72 -20.59 -5.66
C LEU A 91 -5.40 -20.08 -4.38
N GLU A 92 -6.05 -20.95 -3.62
CA GLU A 92 -6.75 -20.54 -2.38
C GLU A 92 -5.78 -20.01 -1.33
N SER A 93 -4.56 -20.54 -1.27
CA SER A 93 -3.49 -20.01 -0.44
C SER A 93 -3.15 -18.56 -0.82
N VAL A 94 -2.90 -18.30 -2.12
CA VAL A 94 -2.58 -16.95 -2.62
C VAL A 94 -3.74 -15.97 -2.41
N LEU A 95 -4.98 -16.38 -2.67
CA LEU A 95 -6.17 -15.55 -2.44
C LEU A 95 -6.36 -15.23 -0.95
N SER A 96 -6.08 -16.19 -0.07
CA SER A 96 -6.12 -16.00 1.38
C SER A 96 -5.02 -15.03 1.84
N GLU A 97 -3.80 -15.18 1.33
CA GLU A 97 -2.69 -14.24 1.57
C GLU A 97 -3.09 -12.82 1.13
N MET A 98 -3.61 -12.67 -0.09
CA MET A 98 -4.10 -11.39 -0.60
C MET A 98 -5.19 -10.79 0.28
N LYS A 99 -6.12 -11.60 0.79
CA LYS A 99 -7.23 -11.15 1.63
C LYS A 99 -6.74 -10.57 2.96
N ILE A 100 -5.81 -11.26 3.63
CA ILE A 100 -5.26 -10.90 4.94
C ILE A 100 -4.24 -9.75 4.82
N ASN A 101 -3.53 -9.66 3.69
CA ASN A 101 -2.53 -8.63 3.48
C ASN A 101 -3.16 -7.23 3.42
N LYS A 102 -2.86 -6.42 4.43
CA LYS A 102 -3.36 -5.03 4.59
C LYS A 102 -2.80 -4.07 3.53
N ARG A 103 -1.70 -4.43 2.89
CA ARG A 103 -1.12 -3.64 1.79
C ARG A 103 -1.88 -3.84 0.48
N VAL A 104 -2.57 -4.96 0.31
CA VAL A 104 -3.48 -5.19 -0.82
C VAL A 104 -4.82 -4.53 -0.52
N ARG A 105 -5.01 -3.29 -0.98
CA ARG A 105 -6.30 -2.59 -0.88
C ARG A 105 -7.11 -2.85 -2.15
N ALA A 106 -8.28 -2.20 -2.25
CA ALA A 106 -9.18 -2.40 -3.38
C ALA A 106 -8.56 -2.01 -4.74
N GLY A 107 -7.69 -0.98 -4.75
CA GLY A 107 -7.00 -0.54 -5.96
C GLY A 107 -5.98 -1.57 -6.45
N GLU A 108 -5.14 -2.08 -5.56
CA GLU A 108 -4.13 -3.10 -5.86
C GLU A 108 -4.80 -4.41 -6.27
N ALA A 109 -5.85 -4.83 -5.56
CA ALA A 109 -6.61 -6.02 -5.94
C ALA A 109 -7.23 -5.91 -7.33
N SER A 110 -7.79 -4.73 -7.66
CA SER A 110 -8.34 -4.46 -8.99
C SER A 110 -7.26 -4.55 -10.07
N GLU A 111 -6.07 -4.01 -9.82
CA GLU A 111 -4.97 -4.03 -10.78
C GLU A 111 -4.41 -5.44 -10.99
N ILE A 112 -4.28 -6.22 -9.90
CA ILE A 112 -3.87 -7.63 -9.96
C ILE A 112 -4.87 -8.43 -10.78
N ALA A 113 -6.18 -8.22 -10.56
CA ALA A 113 -7.22 -8.87 -11.33
C ALA A 113 -7.17 -8.48 -12.82
N GLN A 114 -6.96 -7.20 -13.14
CA GLN A 114 -6.83 -6.75 -14.53
C GLN A 114 -5.65 -7.40 -15.26
N ARG A 115 -4.48 -7.46 -14.61
CA ARG A 115 -3.28 -8.08 -15.19
C ARG A 115 -3.41 -9.58 -15.36
N TYR A 116 -4.05 -10.25 -14.41
CA TYR A 116 -4.20 -11.69 -14.42
C TYR A 116 -5.31 -12.17 -15.37
N VAL A 117 -6.48 -11.53 -15.33
CA VAL A 117 -7.64 -11.93 -16.13
C VAL A 117 -7.51 -11.45 -17.58
N GLY A 118 -6.83 -10.32 -17.80
CA GLY A 118 -6.76 -9.63 -19.07
C GLY A 118 -8.05 -8.86 -19.33
N GLY A 119 -8.10 -7.59 -18.92
CA GLY A 119 -9.25 -6.73 -19.15
C GLY A 119 -9.10 -5.32 -18.58
N THR A 120 -10.04 -4.44 -18.92
CA THR A 120 -10.08 -3.04 -18.44
C THR A 120 -11.10 -2.82 -17.31
N SER A 121 -11.76 -3.89 -16.85
CA SER A 121 -12.79 -3.83 -15.82
C SER A 121 -12.21 -3.33 -14.50
N LYS A 122 -12.74 -2.22 -14.00
CA LYS A 122 -12.44 -1.72 -12.67
C LYS A 122 -13.37 -2.37 -11.66
N TYR A 123 -12.80 -3.01 -10.65
CA TYR A 123 -13.57 -3.66 -9.59
C TYR A 123 -13.87 -2.64 -8.49
N LYS A 124 -15.11 -2.60 -8.02
CA LYS A 124 -15.55 -1.67 -6.97
C LYS A 124 -15.03 -2.06 -5.60
N SER A 125 -14.79 -3.35 -5.36
CA SER A 125 -14.33 -3.88 -4.09
C SER A 125 -13.20 -4.90 -4.27
N LYS A 126 -12.41 -5.08 -3.20
CA LYS A 126 -11.39 -6.13 -3.11
C LYS A 126 -12.01 -7.52 -3.30
N ALA A 127 -13.20 -7.76 -2.75
CA ALA A 127 -13.88 -9.04 -2.86
C ALA A 127 -14.28 -9.37 -4.31
N ASP A 128 -14.76 -8.38 -5.06
CA ASP A 128 -15.13 -8.57 -6.47
C ASP A 128 -13.92 -8.92 -7.33
N ALA A 129 -12.79 -8.23 -7.12
CA ALA A 129 -11.54 -8.52 -7.82
C ALA A 129 -11.04 -9.94 -7.56
N LEU A 130 -11.03 -10.38 -6.29
CA LEU A 130 -10.63 -11.74 -5.92
C LEU A 130 -11.57 -12.81 -6.48
N LYS A 131 -12.88 -12.54 -6.51
CA LYS A 131 -13.87 -13.43 -7.10
C LYS A 131 -13.63 -13.62 -8.60
N GLU A 132 -13.30 -12.55 -9.31
CA GLU A 132 -13.04 -12.63 -10.74
C GLU A 132 -11.77 -13.41 -11.06
N ILE A 133 -10.70 -13.21 -10.27
CA ILE A 133 -9.46 -14.01 -10.38
C ILE A 133 -9.78 -15.50 -10.24
N LYS A 134 -10.59 -15.87 -9.23
CA LYS A 134 -11.02 -17.25 -9.02
C LYS A 134 -11.85 -17.80 -10.19
N LEU A 135 -12.82 -17.03 -10.68
CA LEU A 135 -13.65 -17.43 -11.82
C LEU A 135 -12.81 -17.68 -13.07
N ARG A 136 -11.84 -16.81 -13.36
CA ARG A 136 -10.95 -16.97 -14.52
C ARG A 136 -10.07 -18.20 -14.38
N PHE A 137 -9.54 -18.45 -13.20
CA PHE A 137 -8.74 -19.65 -12.93
C PHE A 137 -9.55 -20.94 -13.10
N GLU A 138 -10.79 -20.98 -12.57
CA GLU A 138 -11.65 -22.15 -12.75
C GLU A 138 -12.04 -22.36 -14.23
N ALA A 139 -12.24 -21.27 -14.97
CA ALA A 139 -12.51 -21.33 -16.40
C ALA A 139 -11.31 -21.87 -17.20
N SER A 140 -10.08 -21.43 -16.89
CA SER A 140 -8.88 -21.94 -17.54
C SER A 140 -8.64 -23.40 -17.21
N LEU A 141 -8.86 -23.82 -15.96
CA LEU A 141 -8.71 -25.19 -15.51
C LEU A 141 -9.70 -26.14 -16.22
N ARG A 142 -10.97 -25.74 -16.35
CA ARG A 142 -11.97 -26.49 -17.14
C ARG A 142 -11.62 -26.54 -18.63
N ALA A 143 -11.08 -25.47 -19.19
CA ALA A 143 -10.65 -25.44 -20.59
C ALA A 143 -9.49 -26.43 -20.83
N SER A 144 -8.48 -26.44 -19.95
CA SER A 144 -7.37 -27.38 -20.00
C SER A 144 -7.83 -28.84 -19.87
N GLN A 145 -8.79 -29.13 -18.98
CA GLN A 145 -9.37 -30.47 -18.85
C GLN A 145 -10.09 -30.94 -20.11
N ARG A 146 -10.83 -30.05 -20.79
CA ARG A 146 -11.50 -30.37 -22.06
C ARG A 146 -10.53 -30.66 -23.19
N LEU A 147 -9.42 -29.93 -23.26
CA LEU A 147 -8.39 -30.14 -24.28
C LEU A 147 -7.58 -31.42 -24.02
N GLY A 148 -7.29 -31.74 -22.76
CA GLY A 148 -6.65 -33.02 -22.38
C GLY A 148 -7.53 -34.22 -22.74
N ALA A 149 -8.82 -34.17 -22.40
CA ALA A 149 -9.78 -35.22 -22.73
C ALA A 149 -10.01 -35.40 -24.25
N ALA A 150 -9.81 -34.34 -25.04
CA ALA A 150 -9.89 -34.43 -26.50
C ALA A 150 -8.63 -35.06 -27.13
N SER A 151 -7.49 -35.04 -26.45
CA SER A 151 -6.22 -35.62 -26.95
C SER A 151 -6.08 -37.12 -26.68
N GLU A 152 -6.85 -37.68 -25.75
CA GLU A 152 -6.85 -39.12 -25.43
C GLU A 152 -7.81 -39.96 -26.32
N ILE A 153 -8.51 -39.31 -27.26
CA ILE A 153 -9.46 -39.98 -28.18
C ILE A 153 -8.81 -40.30 -29.55
N TYR A 154 -7.52 -40.00 -29.73
CA TYR A 154 -6.76 -40.33 -30.95
C TYR A 154 -5.62 -41.31 -30.68
#